data_AF-A0A060URX2-F1
#
_entry.id   AF-A0A060URX2-F1
#
_cell.length_a   1.000
_cell.length_b   1.000
_cell.length_c   1.000
_cell.angle_alpha   90.00
_cell.angle_beta   90.00
_cell.angle_gamma   90.00
#
_symmetry.space_group_name_H-M   'P 1'
#
loop_
_entity.id
_entity.type
_entity.pdbx_description
1 polymer ?
#
loop_
_entity_poly.entity_id
_entity_poly.type
_entity_poly.pdbx_seq_one_letter_code
_entity_poly.pdbx_strand_id
1 'polypeptide(L)' 'MFFLIGREDGQGFAPADAIHPAYGKALRRARADGVEILAYRTRVSPDKIAVSAAETLLF' A
#
# COMPACT_ATOMS: atom_id res chain seq x y z
N MET A 1 -5.81 0.69 -8.00
CA MET A 1 -4.38 0.39 -7.74
C MET A 1 -4.28 -0.55 -6.56
N PHE A 2 -3.56 -1.67 -6.71
CA PHE A 2 -3.40 -2.66 -5.66
C PHE A 2 -1.93 -2.74 -5.21
N PHE A 3 -1.70 -2.57 -3.92
CA PHE A 3 -0.40 -2.68 -3.27
C PHE A 3 -0.36 -3.94 -2.40
N LEU A 4 0.49 -4.89 -2.79
CA LEU A 4 0.78 -6.11 -2.02
C LEU A 4 1.96 -5.85 -1.08
N ILE A 5 1.70 -5.82 0.22
CA ILE A 5 2.69 -5.47 1.23
C ILE A 5 3.33 -6.74 1.78
N GLY A 6 4.57 -6.99 1.37
CA GLY A 6 5.39 -8.15 1.75
C GLY A 6 5.99 -8.10 3.16
N ARG A 7 5.43 -7.30 4.07
CA ARG A 7 5.94 -7.09 5.43
C ARG A 7 4.79 -7.09 6.43
N GLU A 8 5.02 -7.71 7.58
CA GLU A 8 4.00 -7.88 8.63
C GLU A 8 4.07 -6.83 9.76
N ASP A 9 5.17 -6.07 9.83
CA ASP A 9 5.50 -5.17 10.94
C ASP A 9 5.06 -3.70 10.72
N GLY A 10 4.41 -3.42 9.58
CA GLY A 10 3.87 -2.10 9.27
C GLY A 10 2.60 -1.76 10.05
N GLN A 11 2.33 -0.46 10.17
CA GLN A 11 1.11 0.08 10.81
C GLN A 11 0.10 0.66 9.79
N GLY A 12 0.43 0.61 8.51
CA GLY A 12 -0.39 1.14 7.42
C GLY A 12 0.42 1.36 6.16
N PHE A 13 -0.18 2.03 5.18
CA PHE A 13 0.39 2.27 3.87
C PHE A 13 0.29 3.74 3.46
N ALA A 14 1.40 4.30 2.99
CA ALA A 14 1.48 5.61 2.35
C ALA A 14 2.56 5.62 1.26
N PRO A 15 2.43 6.48 0.23
CA PRO A 15 3.53 6.74 -0.68
C PRO A 15 4.70 7.38 0.10
N ALA A 16 5.93 6.98 -0.22
CA ALA A 16 7.13 7.54 0.39
C ALA A 16 7.44 8.92 -0.19
N ASP A 17 6.71 9.95 0.26
CA ASP A 17 6.82 11.32 -0.27
C ASP A 17 8.23 11.90 -0.18
N ALA A 18 8.98 11.60 0.88
CA ALA A 18 10.36 12.07 1.04
C ALA A 18 11.31 11.50 -0.03
N ILE A 19 11.01 10.32 -0.57
CA ILE A 19 11.80 9.66 -1.60
C ILE A 19 11.34 10.12 -2.99
N HIS A 20 10.02 10.21 -3.20
CA HIS A 20 9.46 10.57 -4.50
C HIS A 20 8.16 11.40 -4.37
N PRO A 21 8.28 12.72 -4.19
CA PRO A 21 7.11 13.60 -3.96
C PRO A 21 6.08 13.56 -5.10
N ALA A 22 6.55 13.50 -6.35
CA ALA A 22 5.66 13.50 -7.51
C ALA A 22 4.81 12.22 -7.62
N TYR A 23 5.34 11.05 -7.22
CA TYR A 23 4.58 9.80 -7.20
C TYR A 23 3.45 9.87 -6.18
N GLY A 24 3.76 10.33 -4.96
CA GLY A 24 2.74 10.52 -3.95
C GLY A 24 1.64 11.45 -4.44
N LYS A 25 2.00 12.62 -5.02
CA LYS A 25 1.03 13.56 -5.58
C LYS A 25 0.13 12.91 -6.64
N ALA A 26 0.72 12.14 -7.55
CA ALA A 26 -0.03 11.41 -8.58
C ALA A 26 -0.97 10.36 -7.97
N LEU A 27 -0.54 9.62 -6.94
CA LEU A 27 -1.35 8.60 -6.28
C LEU A 27 -2.58 9.22 -5.57
N ARG A 28 -2.38 10.35 -4.86
CA ARG A 28 -3.48 11.12 -4.26
C ARG A 28 -4.45 11.65 -5.31
N ARG A 29 -3.93 12.16 -6.44
CA ARG A 29 -4.78 12.63 -7.54
C ARG A 29 -5.61 11.49 -8.14
N ALA A 30 -4.98 10.35 -8.42
CA ALA A 30 -5.68 9.17 -8.94
C ALA A 30 -6.81 8.73 -8.01
N ARG A 31 -6.56 8.69 -6.69
CA ARG A 31 -7.59 8.38 -5.68
C ARG A 31 -8.75 9.37 -5.72
N ALA A 32 -8.46 10.67 -5.77
CA ALA A 32 -9.47 11.72 -5.86
C ALA A 32 -10.30 11.65 -7.16
N ASP A 33 -9.67 11.22 -8.26
CA ASP A 33 -10.31 11.01 -9.56
C ASP A 33 -11.08 9.67 -9.65
N GLY A 34 -11.21 8.94 -8.54
CA GLY A 34 -12.05 7.74 -8.44
C GLY A 34 -11.31 6.40 -8.56
N VAL A 35 -9.98 6.41 -8.64
CA VAL A 35 -9.21 5.15 -8.62
C VAL A 35 -9.24 4.56 -7.21
N GLU A 36 -9.80 3.37 -7.08
CA GLU A 36 -9.77 2.61 -5.82
C GLU A 36 -8.33 2.23 -5.46
N ILE A 37 -7.94 2.48 -4.20
CA ILE A 37 -6.63 2.11 -3.67
C ILE A 37 -6.82 1.00 -2.64
N LEU A 38 -6.22 -0.15 -2.93
CA LEU A 38 -6.22 -1.32 -2.05
C LEU A 38 -4.79 -1.57 -1.59
N ALA A 39 -4.59 -1.66 -0.28
CA ALA A 39 -3.32 -2.00 0.33
C ALA A 39 -3.54 -3.22 1.23
N TYR A 40 -2.85 -4.32 0.94
CA TYR A 40 -3.04 -5.58 1.67
C TYR A 40 -1.72 -6.15 2.15
N ARG A 41 -1.64 -6.43 3.44
CA ARG A 41 -0.54 -7.16 4.08
C ARG A 41 -0.58 -8.63 3.71
N THR A 42 0.61 -9.20 3.53
CA THR A 42 0.79 -10.64 3.40
C THR A 42 1.37 -11.25 4.66
N ARG A 43 1.01 -12.51 4.93
CA ARG A 43 1.78 -13.39 5.80
C ARG A 43 2.78 -14.18 4.96
N VAL A 44 4.04 -14.18 5.37
CA VAL A 44 5.13 -14.85 4.64
C VAL A 44 5.69 -16.01 5.45
N SER A 45 5.79 -17.18 4.84
CA SER A 45 6.52 -18.35 5.34
C SER A 45 7.58 -18.78 4.32
N PRO A 46 8.54 -19.66 4.69
CA PRO A 46 9.59 -20.10 3.76
C PRO A 46 9.09 -20.69 2.44
N ASP A 47 7.88 -21.24 2.43
CA ASP A 47 7.26 -21.97 1.32
C ASP A 47 6.02 -21.28 0.72
N LYS A 48 5.52 -20.18 1.33
CA LYS A 48 4.25 -19.56 0.92
C LYS A 48 4.19 -18.06 1.22
N ILE A 49 3.45 -17.34 0.38
CA ILE A 49 2.96 -15.99 0.63
C ILE A 49 1.44 -16.02 0.54
N ALA A 50 0.76 -15.49 1.56
CA ALA A 50 -0.70 -15.41 1.59
C ALA A 50 -1.16 -13.99 1.92
N VAL A 51 -2.19 -13.49 1.24
CA VAL A 51 -2.85 -12.23 1.59
C VAL A 51 -3.55 -12.40 2.95
N SER A 52 -3.33 -11.46 3.86
CA SER A 52 -3.81 -11.54 5.25
C SER A 52 -4.93 -10.55 5.53
N ALA A 53 -4.67 -9.24 5.40
CA ALA A 53 -5.62 -8.21 5.80
C ALA A 53 -5.40 -6.93 4.99
N ALA A 54 -6.46 -6.11 4.91
CA ALA A 54 -6.35 -4.75 4.40
C ALA A 54 -5.60 -3.87 5.41
N GLU A 55 -4.75 -2.99 4.90
CA GLU A 55 -4.02 -1.99 5.69
C GLU A 55 -4.71 -0.63 5.67
N THR A 56 -4.57 0.10 6.77
CA THR A 56 -4.97 1.50 6.85
C THR A 56 -4.15 2.34 5.87
N LEU A 57 -4.82 3.13 5.02
CA LEU A 57 -4.17 4.14 4.19
C LEU A 57 -3.91 5.39 5.04
N LEU A 58 -2.68 5.89 5.01
CA LEU A 58 -2.23 7.02 5.84
C LEU A 58 -2.13 8.34 5.04
N PHE A 59 -2.91 8.50 3.97
CA PHE A 59 -2.87 9.66 3.06
C PHE A 59 -4.19 9.92 2.31
#